data_AF-A0A2K8SD70-F1
#
_entry.id   AF-A0A2K8SD70-F1
#
_cell.length_a   1.000
_cell.length_b   1.000
_cell.length_c   1.000
_cell.angle_alpha   90.00
_cell.angle_beta   90.00
_cell.angle_gamma   90.00
#
_symmetry.space_group_name_H-M   'P 1'
#
loop_
_entity.id
_entity.type
_entity.pdbx_description
1 polymer ?
#
loop_
_entity_poly.entity_id
_entity_poly.type
_entity_poly.pdbx_seq_one_letter_code
_entity_poly.pdbx_strand_id
1 'polypeptide(L)'
;MLFLAEDQGHNLLRDFLAISTWQSLVSITLFISLQVGLWFFLKKYKFAFMYRVILGMGIGLLFGIILQSIIGFPNSDSFEEISKPWNELYWIYELNIWASFFKNIFINGVYLLTVPIVFIAIFKITSKPGETGLGRITAKGIALLLFNVAVMFTVTFFIGILLKVGQGFNLASDNSVSGRDNVPLPQIIWEYIPNNIVGTLAKNSIIPVMVVGALAGGSVKILSKRKQVEMEAIRKAMNTGWDVMMSILMTFMKIMPLAVMSMITVSITSRPIGSLVTIGKVIGVGYLGVVIALGLLTLEVFLSGVKIGAWWKKAWRPLVQGFSTQSSNASLPIAMETLTEDMKINGKAANTIQPISTTMGLIACAGVQSGLATSILWTGDTAGVVQGMGLFTFFIIALFVTVVASLGIAGVPGTATVVTVGVLGGMGFGGFAGSVLAVIAPLDGLFDMGRTGANVVGGVATATIVAKSEGLIEEDSDLLNEKGLQTQRRILAKHKAKDDYIQSINSIRSIASKELKNKELSSDNKNKISIKLKEDIKEQQEKYKLAIKSLKEEKNKSKEAKK
;
A
#
# COMPACT_ATOMS: atom_id res chain seq x y z
N MET A 1 31.80 -41.16 5.43
CA MET A 1 31.08 -41.60 6.65
C MET A 1 31.86 -41.36 7.94
N LEU A 2 33.20 -41.33 7.95
CA LEU A 2 34.00 -41.05 9.18
C LEU A 2 34.16 -39.55 9.55
N PHE A 3 33.74 -38.60 8.70
CA PHE A 3 33.92 -37.15 8.93
C PHE A 3 32.79 -36.47 9.72
N LEU A 4 31.76 -37.22 10.11
CA LEU A 4 30.55 -36.68 10.78
C LEU A 4 30.41 -37.16 12.24
N ALA A 5 31.42 -37.84 12.80
CA ALA A 5 31.37 -38.36 14.16
C ALA A 5 31.98 -37.38 15.17
N GLU A 6 31.22 -37.13 16.24
CA GLU A 6 31.62 -36.75 17.60
C GLU A 6 33.02 -36.16 17.78
N ASP A 7 33.14 -34.85 17.58
CA ASP A 7 34.16 -34.09 18.30
C ASP A 7 33.48 -32.92 19.01
N GLN A 8 33.76 -32.80 20.31
CA GLN A 8 33.27 -31.73 21.19
C GLN A 8 33.99 -30.39 20.90
N GLY A 9 34.94 -30.39 19.94
CA GLY A 9 35.59 -29.19 19.42
C GLY A 9 34.82 -28.47 18.30
N HIS A 10 35.42 -27.38 17.81
CA HIS A 10 34.97 -26.66 16.62
C HIS A 10 35.08 -27.56 15.39
N ASN A 11 33.93 -27.98 14.85
CA ASN A 11 33.88 -28.79 13.65
C ASN A 11 33.50 -27.88 12.48
N LEU A 12 34.38 -27.74 11.49
CA LEU A 12 34.15 -26.88 10.32
C LEU A 12 32.83 -27.22 9.60
N LEU A 13 32.44 -28.50 9.53
CA LEU A 13 31.17 -28.88 8.91
C LEU A 13 29.97 -28.38 9.72
N ARG A 14 30.02 -28.48 11.05
CA ARG A 14 28.94 -28.00 11.93
C ARG A 14 28.92 -26.48 12.02
N ASP A 15 30.06 -25.85 12.27
CA ASP A 15 30.12 -24.44 12.64
C ASP A 15 30.15 -23.51 11.41
N PHE A 16 30.69 -23.96 10.27
CA PHE A 16 30.72 -23.18 9.03
C PHE A 16 29.64 -23.60 8.04
N LEU A 17 29.45 -24.91 7.81
CA LEU A 17 28.45 -25.41 6.86
C LEU A 17 27.09 -25.72 7.48
N ALA A 18 26.94 -25.69 8.81
CA ALA A 18 25.72 -26.14 9.49
C ALA A 18 25.31 -27.57 9.06
N ILE A 19 26.27 -28.50 9.03
CA ILE A 19 26.07 -29.92 8.73
C ILE A 19 26.82 -30.74 9.79
N SER A 20 26.11 -31.26 10.77
CA SER A 20 26.68 -32.14 11.80
C SER A 20 26.30 -33.61 11.64
N THR A 21 25.22 -33.92 10.92
CA THR A 21 24.69 -35.28 10.83
C THR A 21 24.44 -35.70 9.39
N TRP A 22 24.26 -37.01 9.15
CA TRP A 22 23.89 -37.48 7.82
C TRP A 22 22.45 -37.05 7.46
N GLN A 23 21.57 -36.94 8.45
CA GLN A 23 20.19 -36.46 8.28
C GLN A 23 20.18 -34.99 7.80
N SER A 24 21.03 -34.12 8.36
CA SER A 24 21.13 -32.74 7.87
C SER A 24 21.68 -32.71 6.45
N LEU A 25 22.74 -33.46 6.15
CA LEU A 25 23.29 -33.53 4.79
C LEU A 25 22.24 -33.97 3.76
N VAL A 26 21.48 -35.03 4.03
CA VAL A 26 20.46 -35.55 3.12
C VAL A 26 19.31 -34.55 2.97
N SER A 27 18.77 -34.03 4.07
CA SER A 27 17.63 -33.10 4.01
C SER A 27 17.98 -31.78 3.33
N ILE A 28 19.17 -31.23 3.59
CA ILE A 28 19.69 -30.02 2.93
C ILE A 28 19.85 -30.27 1.43
N THR A 29 20.47 -31.39 1.05
CA THR A 29 20.69 -31.74 -0.37
C THR A 29 19.36 -31.91 -1.11
N LEU A 30 18.38 -32.58 -0.50
CA LEU A 30 17.03 -32.73 -1.08
C LEU A 30 16.35 -31.37 -1.23
N PHE A 31 16.39 -30.52 -0.21
CA PHE A 31 15.76 -29.21 -0.25
C PHE A 31 16.37 -28.32 -1.34
N ILE A 32 17.71 -28.26 -1.43
CA ILE A 32 18.41 -27.52 -2.48
C ILE A 32 18.08 -28.09 -3.86
N SER A 33 18.02 -29.41 -4.01
CA SER A 33 17.66 -30.06 -5.27
C SER A 33 16.25 -29.70 -5.72
N LEU A 34 15.29 -29.64 -4.79
CA LEU A 34 13.93 -29.18 -5.09
C LEU A 34 13.89 -27.72 -5.52
N GLN A 35 14.64 -26.84 -4.85
CA GLN A 35 14.74 -25.42 -5.21
C GLN A 35 15.34 -25.21 -6.60
N VAL A 36 16.45 -25.91 -6.88
CA VAL A 36 17.12 -25.89 -8.19
C VAL A 36 16.20 -26.46 -9.28
N GLY A 37 15.56 -27.60 -9.00
CA GLY A 37 14.59 -28.23 -9.89
C GLY A 37 13.41 -27.30 -10.21
N LEU A 38 12.83 -26.67 -9.19
CA LEU A 38 11.77 -25.67 -9.35
C LEU A 38 12.24 -24.49 -10.20
N TRP A 39 13.43 -23.95 -9.95
CA TRP A 39 14.00 -22.85 -10.74
C TRP A 39 14.11 -23.20 -12.23
N PHE A 40 14.72 -24.35 -12.56
CA PHE A 40 14.86 -24.80 -13.95
C PHE A 40 13.51 -25.11 -14.59
N PHE A 41 12.60 -25.72 -13.85
CA PHE A 41 11.23 -26.00 -14.31
C PHE A 41 10.49 -24.71 -14.66
N LEU A 42 10.51 -23.71 -13.78
CA LEU A 42 9.87 -22.40 -14.01
C LEU A 42 10.53 -21.60 -15.14
N LYS A 43 11.82 -21.86 -15.43
CA LYS A 43 12.51 -21.25 -16.59
C LYS A 43 12.12 -21.95 -17.89
N LYS A 44 11.94 -23.27 -17.87
CA LYS A 44 11.53 -24.07 -19.03
C LYS A 44 10.07 -23.81 -19.43
N TYR A 45 9.18 -23.72 -18.46
CA TYR A 45 7.74 -23.51 -18.69
C TYR A 45 7.33 -22.09 -18.32
N LYS A 46 6.79 -21.34 -19.30
CA LYS A 46 6.35 -19.93 -19.12
C LYS A 46 5.00 -19.84 -18.39
N PHE A 47 4.94 -20.27 -17.13
CA PHE A 47 3.75 -20.08 -16.29
C PHE A 47 3.53 -18.61 -15.93
N ALA A 48 2.27 -18.20 -15.75
CA ALA A 48 1.94 -16.92 -15.14
C ALA A 48 2.48 -16.86 -13.69
N PHE A 49 2.84 -15.66 -13.23
CA PHE A 49 3.53 -15.45 -11.95
C PHE A 49 2.83 -16.13 -10.77
N MET A 50 1.50 -15.98 -10.68
CA MET A 50 0.64 -16.65 -9.69
C MET A 50 0.93 -18.15 -9.56
N TYR A 51 0.94 -18.89 -10.67
CA TYR A 51 1.18 -20.34 -10.63
C TYR A 51 2.58 -20.68 -10.15
N ARG A 52 3.58 -19.83 -10.41
CA ARG A 52 4.95 -20.04 -9.92
C ARG A 52 5.00 -19.99 -8.39
N VAL A 53 4.33 -18.99 -7.81
CA VAL A 53 4.25 -18.82 -6.36
C VAL A 53 3.46 -19.96 -5.71
N ILE A 54 2.32 -20.36 -6.30
CA ILE A 54 1.51 -21.49 -5.80
C ILE A 54 2.30 -22.79 -5.85
N LEU A 55 3.07 -23.05 -6.93
CA LEU A 55 3.92 -24.23 -7.02
C LEU A 55 5.00 -24.24 -5.94
N GLY A 56 5.70 -23.12 -5.73
CA GLY A 56 6.71 -23.00 -4.66
C GLY A 56 6.11 -23.25 -3.27
N MET A 57 4.95 -22.65 -2.99
CA MET A 57 4.22 -22.85 -1.75
C MET A 57 3.77 -24.31 -1.57
N GLY A 58 3.22 -24.93 -2.62
CA GLY A 58 2.77 -26.32 -2.60
C GLY A 58 3.92 -27.31 -2.36
N ILE A 59 5.05 -27.11 -3.03
CA ILE A 59 6.25 -27.94 -2.84
C ILE A 59 6.80 -27.75 -1.42
N GLY A 60 6.92 -26.50 -0.95
CA GLY A 60 7.39 -26.20 0.41
C GLY A 60 6.46 -26.79 1.48
N LEU A 61 5.14 -26.73 1.27
CA LEU A 61 4.14 -27.28 2.19
C LEU A 61 4.27 -28.81 2.27
N LEU A 62 4.32 -29.48 1.11
CA LEU A 62 4.50 -30.93 1.05
C LEU A 62 5.81 -31.35 1.70
N PHE A 63 6.92 -30.69 1.37
CA PHE A 63 8.23 -31.01 1.94
C PHE A 63 8.25 -30.80 3.46
N GLY A 64 7.72 -29.67 3.96
CA GLY A 64 7.62 -29.39 5.39
C GLY A 64 6.75 -30.41 6.13
N ILE A 65 5.60 -30.80 5.59
CA ILE A 65 4.71 -31.81 6.20
C ILE A 65 5.36 -33.19 6.24
N ILE A 66 6.07 -33.58 5.18
CA ILE A 66 6.83 -34.83 5.15
C ILE A 66 7.88 -34.84 6.25
N LEU A 67 8.64 -33.75 6.42
CA LEU A 67 9.63 -33.64 7.50
C LEU A 67 8.99 -33.67 8.88
N GLN A 68 7.89 -32.95 9.09
CA GLN A 68 7.09 -33.00 10.33
C GLN A 68 6.62 -34.42 10.67
N SER A 69 6.22 -35.19 9.66
CA SER A 69 5.79 -36.57 9.82
C SER A 69 6.97 -37.47 10.22
N ILE A 70 8.17 -37.25 9.65
CA ILE A 70 9.40 -37.98 9.98
C ILE A 70 9.83 -37.71 11.43
N ILE A 71 9.69 -36.47 11.91
CA ILE A 71 10.05 -36.10 13.29
C ILE A 71 8.94 -36.36 14.32
N GLY A 72 7.81 -36.93 13.89
CA GLY A 72 6.75 -37.38 14.80
C GLY A 72 5.84 -36.29 15.36
N PHE A 73 5.71 -35.14 14.67
CA PHE A 73 4.88 -34.00 15.10
C PHE A 73 5.15 -33.54 16.55
N PRO A 74 6.36 -33.04 16.84
CA PRO A 74 6.74 -32.63 18.19
C PRO A 74 5.85 -31.51 18.75
N ASN A 75 5.71 -31.47 20.07
CA ASN A 75 4.98 -30.43 20.80
C ASN A 75 5.81 -29.13 20.89
N SER A 76 5.20 -28.04 21.36
CA SER A 76 5.84 -26.70 21.45
C SER A 76 7.19 -26.71 22.15
N ASP A 77 7.27 -27.40 23.29
CA ASP A 77 8.43 -27.36 24.19
C ASP A 77 9.65 -28.04 23.55
N SER A 78 9.40 -29.00 22.66
CA SER A 78 10.43 -29.69 21.91
C SER A 78 11.15 -28.77 20.91
N PHE A 79 10.47 -27.75 20.35
CA PHE A 79 11.07 -26.87 19.34
C PHE A 79 12.11 -25.90 19.89
N GLU A 80 12.01 -25.48 21.16
CA GLU A 80 13.06 -24.67 21.78
C GLU A 80 14.34 -25.50 21.96
N GLU A 81 14.20 -26.80 22.25
CA GLU A 81 15.33 -27.70 22.40
C GLU A 81 15.96 -28.15 21.09
N ILE A 82 15.24 -28.15 19.97
CA ILE A 82 15.77 -28.50 18.62
C ILE A 82 16.96 -27.62 18.23
N SER A 83 17.03 -26.38 18.72
CA SER A 83 18.15 -25.47 18.46
C SER A 83 19.45 -25.85 19.18
N LYS A 84 19.39 -26.78 20.14
CA LYS A 84 20.53 -27.16 20.98
C LYS A 84 21.31 -28.32 20.33
N PRO A 85 22.65 -28.25 20.21
CA PRO A 85 23.45 -29.25 19.49
C PRO A 85 23.33 -30.70 19.97
N TRP A 86 22.94 -30.91 21.23
CA TRP A 86 22.76 -32.24 21.82
C TRP A 86 21.37 -32.85 21.56
N ASN A 87 20.47 -32.14 20.88
CA ASN A 87 19.15 -32.65 20.55
C ASN A 87 19.20 -33.56 19.31
N GLU A 88 18.53 -34.72 19.35
CA GLU A 88 18.49 -35.67 18.22
C GLU A 88 17.88 -35.08 16.94
N LEU A 89 17.06 -34.03 17.07
CA LEU A 89 16.44 -33.30 15.97
C LEU A 89 17.24 -32.06 15.54
N TYR A 90 18.45 -31.84 16.07
CA TYR A 90 19.29 -30.67 15.73
C TYR A 90 19.53 -30.50 14.23
N TRP A 91 19.50 -31.59 13.47
CA TRP A 91 19.58 -31.57 12.01
C TRP A 91 18.45 -30.76 11.32
N ILE A 92 17.28 -30.61 11.97
CA ILE A 92 16.18 -29.74 11.50
C ILE A 92 16.56 -28.27 11.65
N TYR A 93 17.23 -27.90 12.74
CA TYR A 93 17.74 -26.54 12.93
C TYR A 93 18.77 -26.19 11.84
N GLU A 94 19.71 -27.09 11.59
CA GLU A 94 20.68 -26.99 10.50
C GLU A 94 20.02 -26.86 9.12
N LEU A 95 19.03 -27.71 8.83
CA LEU A 95 18.21 -27.58 7.63
C LEU A 95 17.55 -26.19 7.55
N ASN A 96 17.00 -25.68 8.65
CA ASN A 96 16.30 -24.39 8.69
C ASN A 96 17.23 -23.22 8.38
N ILE A 97 18.52 -23.30 8.72
CA ILE A 97 19.54 -22.31 8.33
C ILE A 97 19.64 -22.25 6.80
N TRP A 98 19.84 -23.40 6.15
CA TRP A 98 19.93 -23.49 4.69
C TRP A 98 18.60 -23.14 4.00
N ALA A 99 17.49 -23.65 4.52
CA ALA A 99 16.17 -23.38 4.00
C ALA A 99 15.83 -21.88 4.10
N SER A 100 16.37 -21.16 5.10
CA SER A 100 16.18 -19.72 5.25
C SER A 100 16.99 -18.87 4.27
N PHE A 101 17.89 -19.44 3.47
CA PHE A 101 18.77 -18.67 2.58
C PHE A 101 18.01 -17.76 1.60
N PHE A 102 17.16 -18.34 0.74
CA PHE A 102 16.37 -17.55 -0.21
C PHE A 102 15.30 -16.68 0.47
N LYS A 103 14.75 -17.13 1.61
CA LYS A 103 13.86 -16.33 2.47
C LYS A 103 14.54 -15.03 2.88
N ASN A 104 15.73 -15.11 3.47
CA ASN A 104 16.43 -13.96 4.03
C ASN A 104 16.95 -13.03 2.91
N ILE A 105 17.47 -13.56 1.80
CA ILE A 105 17.85 -12.75 0.64
C ILE A 105 16.66 -11.93 0.13
N PHE A 106 15.49 -12.56 0.03
CA PHE A 106 14.28 -11.89 -0.43
C PHE A 106 13.84 -10.78 0.55
N ILE A 107 13.71 -11.09 1.85
CA ILE A 107 13.30 -10.09 2.86
C ILE A 107 14.27 -8.91 2.92
N ASN A 108 15.59 -9.18 2.94
CA ASN A 108 16.61 -8.14 2.99
C ASN A 108 16.60 -7.26 1.73
N GLY A 109 16.40 -7.87 0.55
CA GLY A 109 16.24 -7.12 -0.71
C GLY A 109 15.03 -6.18 -0.69
N VAL A 110 13.92 -6.60 -0.08
CA VAL A 110 12.74 -5.76 0.10
C VAL A 110 13.00 -4.62 1.10
N TYR A 111 13.69 -4.89 2.22
CA TYR A 111 14.07 -3.85 3.19
C TYR A 111 14.99 -2.79 2.58
N LEU A 112 15.96 -3.22 1.78
CA LEU A 112 16.88 -2.33 1.05
C LEU A 112 16.14 -1.31 0.19
N LEU A 113 15.05 -1.73 -0.45
CA LEU A 113 14.29 -0.91 -1.39
C LEU A 113 13.22 -0.04 -0.73
N THR A 114 12.86 -0.32 0.52
CA THR A 114 11.73 0.32 1.20
C THR A 114 11.92 1.84 1.30
N VAL A 115 13.04 2.31 1.85
CA VAL A 115 13.33 3.75 2.01
C VAL A 115 13.37 4.51 0.68
N PRO A 116 14.18 4.11 -0.34
CA PRO A 116 14.28 4.86 -1.59
C PRO A 116 12.97 4.87 -2.39
N ILE A 117 12.23 3.76 -2.42
CA ILE A 117 10.93 3.68 -3.10
C ILE A 117 9.95 4.66 -2.45
N VAL A 118 9.82 4.65 -1.11
CA VAL A 118 8.91 5.53 -0.39
C VAL A 118 9.25 7.00 -0.64
N PHE A 119 10.53 7.37 -0.58
CA PHE A 119 10.96 8.75 -0.86
C PHE A 119 10.56 9.21 -2.27
N ILE A 120 10.91 8.43 -3.30
CA ILE A 120 10.65 8.77 -4.70
C ILE A 120 9.14 8.80 -4.98
N ALA A 121 8.37 7.86 -4.41
CA ALA A 121 6.92 7.83 -4.52
C ALA A 121 6.30 9.16 -4.05
N ILE A 122 6.59 9.56 -2.81
CA ILE A 122 6.03 10.77 -2.22
C ILE A 122 6.50 12.02 -2.96
N PHE A 123 7.77 12.08 -3.34
CA PHE A 123 8.32 13.17 -4.15
C PHE A 123 7.54 13.35 -5.46
N LYS A 124 7.29 12.26 -6.20
CA LYS A 124 6.58 12.29 -7.49
C LYS A 124 5.16 12.82 -7.33
N ILE A 125 4.51 12.49 -6.23
CA ILE A 125 3.14 12.93 -5.93
C ILE A 125 3.11 14.44 -5.64
N THR A 126 3.96 14.91 -4.73
CA THR A 126 3.92 16.31 -4.28
C THR A 126 4.51 17.29 -5.30
N SER A 127 5.30 16.80 -6.26
CA SER A 127 5.93 17.61 -7.30
C SER A 127 5.03 17.94 -8.51
N LYS A 128 3.89 17.28 -8.71
CA LYS A 128 3.05 17.49 -9.92
C LYS A 128 2.59 18.95 -10.10
N PRO A 129 2.65 19.52 -11.32
CA PRO A 129 2.09 20.83 -11.64
C PRO A 129 0.57 20.88 -11.39
N GLY A 130 0.02 22.08 -11.18
CA GLY A 130 -1.43 22.25 -11.01
C GLY A 130 -2.11 22.55 -12.33
N GLU A 131 -3.13 21.76 -12.71
CA GLU A 131 -4.10 22.09 -13.75
C GLU A 131 -5.45 22.53 -13.12
N THR A 132 -6.16 23.44 -13.79
CA THR A 132 -7.49 23.93 -13.39
C THR A 132 -8.51 22.80 -13.36
N GLY A 133 -9.27 22.68 -12.26
CA GLY A 133 -10.24 21.61 -12.04
C GLY A 133 -9.61 20.26 -11.62
N LEU A 134 -8.43 19.92 -12.15
CA LEU A 134 -7.72 18.69 -11.83
C LEU A 134 -7.39 18.55 -10.35
N GLY A 135 -7.02 19.66 -9.69
CA GLY A 135 -6.73 19.66 -8.26
C GLY A 135 -7.90 19.18 -7.39
N ARG A 136 -9.16 19.49 -7.76
CA ARG A 136 -10.35 19.03 -7.04
C ARG A 136 -10.58 17.53 -7.26
N ILE A 137 -10.44 17.06 -8.49
CA ILE A 137 -10.57 15.64 -8.86
C ILE A 137 -9.54 14.82 -8.08
N THR A 138 -8.27 15.24 -8.13
CA THR A 138 -7.17 14.61 -7.40
C THR A 138 -7.39 14.62 -5.89
N ALA A 139 -7.80 15.76 -5.32
CA ALA A 139 -8.04 15.87 -3.88
C ALA A 139 -9.19 14.94 -3.41
N LYS A 140 -10.29 14.89 -4.16
CA LYS A 140 -11.40 13.94 -3.88
C LYS A 140 -10.95 12.49 -3.97
N GLY A 141 -10.19 12.15 -5.02
CA GLY A 141 -9.65 10.81 -5.22
C GLY A 141 -8.74 10.38 -4.09
N ILE A 142 -7.75 11.20 -3.73
CA ILE A 142 -6.84 10.91 -2.61
C ILE A 142 -7.62 10.82 -1.29
N ALA A 143 -8.54 11.74 -1.03
CA ALA A 143 -9.34 11.72 0.20
C ALA A 143 -10.15 10.42 0.33
N LEU A 144 -10.79 9.98 -0.74
CA LEU A 144 -11.57 8.73 -0.74
C LEU A 144 -10.65 7.50 -0.60
N LEU A 145 -9.53 7.44 -1.31
CA LEU A 145 -8.55 6.36 -1.17
C LEU A 145 -8.03 6.24 0.28
N LEU A 146 -7.66 7.36 0.90
CA LEU A 146 -7.18 7.38 2.30
C LEU A 146 -8.28 7.06 3.30
N PHE A 147 -9.51 7.52 3.05
CA PHE A 147 -10.67 7.14 3.84
C PHE A 147 -10.87 5.62 3.82
N ASN A 148 -10.78 5.01 2.65
CA ASN A 148 -10.96 3.57 2.48
C ASN A 148 -9.86 2.78 3.21
N VAL A 149 -8.61 3.26 3.19
CA VAL A 149 -7.52 2.68 4.01
C VAL A 149 -7.84 2.79 5.50
N ALA A 150 -8.26 3.96 5.98
CA ALA A 150 -8.57 4.18 7.38
C ALA A 150 -9.68 3.24 7.86
N VAL A 151 -10.78 3.16 7.11
CA VAL A 151 -11.90 2.26 7.41
C VAL A 151 -11.45 0.80 7.43
N MET A 152 -10.72 0.34 6.41
CA MET A 152 -10.31 -1.05 6.33
C MET A 152 -9.22 -1.43 7.34
N PHE A 153 -8.34 -0.49 7.71
CA PHE A 153 -7.45 -0.66 8.85
C PHE A 153 -8.27 -0.89 10.12
N THR A 154 -9.22 0.00 10.42
CA THR A 154 -10.03 -0.10 11.63
C THR A 154 -10.81 -1.42 11.70
N VAL A 155 -11.49 -1.79 10.61
CA VAL A 155 -12.26 -3.03 10.55
C VAL A 155 -11.36 -4.25 10.74
N THR A 156 -10.25 -4.34 10.00
CA THR A 156 -9.38 -5.52 10.07
C THR A 156 -8.65 -5.60 11.42
N PHE A 157 -8.26 -4.47 11.98
CA PHE A 157 -7.66 -4.38 13.31
C PHE A 157 -8.58 -4.95 14.39
N PHE A 158 -9.83 -4.49 14.44
CA PHE A 158 -10.78 -4.96 15.45
C PHE A 158 -11.23 -6.40 15.23
N ILE A 159 -11.41 -6.84 13.98
CA ILE A 159 -11.67 -8.26 13.67
C ILE A 159 -10.48 -9.13 14.13
N GLY A 160 -9.25 -8.70 13.86
CA GLY A 160 -8.06 -9.42 14.28
C GLY A 160 -7.93 -9.54 15.80
N ILE A 161 -8.23 -8.46 16.54
CA ILE A 161 -8.28 -8.48 18.01
C ILE A 161 -9.37 -9.42 18.51
N LEU A 162 -10.59 -9.28 17.99
CA LEU A 162 -11.75 -10.10 18.39
C LEU A 162 -11.45 -11.59 18.20
N LEU A 163 -10.82 -11.93 17.08
CA LEU A 163 -10.44 -13.30 16.76
C LEU A 163 -9.11 -13.71 17.36
N LYS A 164 -8.38 -12.83 18.07
CA LYS A 164 -7.08 -13.13 18.70
C LYS A 164 -6.07 -13.76 17.72
N VAL A 165 -5.87 -13.11 16.58
CA VAL A 165 -5.08 -13.67 15.45
C VAL A 165 -3.59 -13.86 15.74
N GLY A 166 -3.04 -13.15 16.74
CA GLY A 166 -1.66 -13.26 17.20
C GLY A 166 -1.46 -14.26 18.35
N GLN A 167 -2.54 -14.79 18.93
CA GLN A 167 -2.43 -15.71 20.07
C GLN A 167 -1.75 -17.01 19.65
N GLY A 168 -0.80 -17.46 20.46
CA GLY A 168 -0.01 -18.67 20.19
C GLY A 168 1.26 -18.43 19.36
N PHE A 169 1.55 -17.18 19.01
CA PHE A 169 2.87 -16.78 18.52
C PHE A 169 3.64 -16.10 19.65
N ASN A 170 4.89 -16.51 19.89
CA ASN A 170 5.78 -15.82 20.81
C ASN A 170 6.52 -14.72 20.04
N LEU A 171 5.91 -13.53 19.96
CA LEU A 171 6.49 -12.42 19.20
C LEU A 171 7.60 -11.76 20.03
N ALA A 172 8.85 -12.17 19.79
CA ALA A 172 10.01 -11.51 20.37
C ALA A 172 10.39 -10.25 19.56
N SER A 173 10.96 -9.26 20.25
CA SER A 173 11.60 -8.11 19.64
C SER A 173 13.11 -8.32 19.61
N ASP A 174 13.75 -8.15 18.44
CA ASP A 174 15.20 -8.30 18.27
C ASP A 174 16.02 -7.18 18.96
N ASN A 175 15.35 -6.16 19.49
CA ASN A 175 15.95 -5.07 20.29
C ASN A 175 15.06 -4.75 21.49
N SER A 176 15.64 -4.24 22.58
CA SER A 176 14.88 -3.61 23.67
C SER A 176 14.17 -2.36 23.14
N VAL A 177 12.97 -2.55 22.59
CA VAL A 177 12.06 -1.45 22.29
C VAL A 177 11.64 -0.89 23.65
N SER A 178 12.28 0.20 24.07
CA SER A 178 11.78 0.99 25.19
C SER A 178 10.37 1.43 24.83
N GLY A 179 9.39 0.93 25.58
CA GLY A 179 7.99 1.32 25.44
C GLY A 179 7.91 2.84 25.40
N ARG A 180 7.25 3.38 24.38
CA ARG A 180 6.90 4.81 24.33
C ARG A 180 5.72 5.01 25.27
N ASP A 181 5.98 5.02 26.56
CA ASP A 181 4.97 5.35 27.56
C ASP A 181 4.60 6.84 27.41
N ASN A 182 3.29 7.10 27.31
CA ASN A 182 2.67 8.43 27.43
C ASN A 182 3.33 9.58 26.64
N VAL A 183 3.60 9.39 25.35
CA VAL A 183 4.00 10.50 24.46
C VAL A 183 2.76 11.26 23.99
N PRO A 184 2.60 12.57 24.28
CA PRO A 184 1.46 13.35 23.80
C PRO A 184 1.40 13.40 22.26
N LEU A 185 0.19 13.40 21.69
CA LEU A 185 0.00 13.47 20.24
C LEU A 185 0.78 14.61 19.54
N PRO A 186 0.86 15.84 20.10
CA PRO A 186 1.68 16.89 19.50
C PRO A 186 3.18 16.55 19.42
N GLN A 187 3.70 15.87 20.45
CA GLN A 187 5.09 15.43 20.49
C GLN A 187 5.34 14.35 19.43
N ILE A 188 4.43 13.39 19.29
CA ILE A 188 4.48 12.39 18.21
C ILE A 188 4.54 13.08 16.83
N ILE A 189 3.69 14.10 16.61
CA ILE A 189 3.63 14.83 15.34
C ILE A 189 4.95 15.55 15.04
N TRP A 190 5.53 16.28 16.00
CA TRP A 190 6.79 17.00 15.74
C TRP A 190 8.00 16.07 15.65
N GLU A 191 7.99 14.91 16.33
CA GLU A 191 9.11 13.94 16.28
C GLU A 191 9.22 13.27 14.92
N TYR A 192 8.12 13.25 14.16
CA TYR A 192 8.11 12.81 12.77
C TYR A 192 8.66 13.85 11.79
N ILE A 193 8.89 15.10 12.21
CA ILE A 193 9.60 16.10 11.40
C ILE A 193 11.11 15.85 11.58
N PRO A 194 11.81 15.37 10.54
CA PRO A 194 13.22 15.05 10.67
C PRO A 194 14.07 16.31 10.84
N ASN A 195 14.98 16.28 11.81
CA ASN A 195 16.02 17.30 11.97
C ASN A 195 17.29 17.01 11.15
N ASN A 196 17.39 15.83 10.52
CA ASN A 196 18.52 15.41 9.70
C ASN A 196 18.08 14.49 8.55
N ILE A 197 18.37 14.87 7.30
CA ILE A 197 17.96 14.12 6.11
C ILE A 197 18.71 12.79 5.98
N VAL A 198 20.04 12.80 6.15
CA VAL A 198 20.88 11.60 5.96
C VAL A 198 20.56 10.55 7.03
N GLY A 199 20.48 10.97 8.30
CA GLY A 199 20.10 10.10 9.40
C GLY A 199 18.70 9.52 9.25
N THR A 200 17.77 10.28 8.66
CA THR A 200 16.41 9.81 8.36
C THR A 200 16.40 8.67 7.34
N LEU A 201 17.17 8.81 6.26
CA LEU A 201 17.29 7.77 5.24
C LEU A 201 18.04 6.53 5.77
N ALA A 202 19.02 6.72 6.66
CA ALA A 202 19.83 5.62 7.20
C ALA A 202 19.11 4.80 8.29
N LYS A 203 18.25 5.42 9.10
CA LYS A 203 17.59 4.76 10.25
C LYS A 203 16.31 3.99 9.90
N ASN A 204 15.96 3.88 8.62
CA ASN A 204 14.71 3.24 8.15
C ASN A 204 13.42 3.82 8.77
N SER A 205 13.43 5.08 9.19
CA SER A 205 12.26 5.75 9.75
C SER A 205 11.32 6.23 8.64
N ILE A 206 10.33 5.40 8.29
CA ILE A 206 9.50 5.61 7.09
C ILE A 206 8.74 6.94 7.09
N ILE A 207 8.07 7.32 8.20
CA ILE A 207 7.32 8.58 8.23
C ILE A 207 8.25 9.80 8.02
N PRO A 208 9.37 9.93 8.74
CA PRO A 208 10.34 10.99 8.45
C PRO A 208 10.81 11.00 6.99
N VAL A 209 11.09 9.85 6.37
CA VAL A 209 11.45 9.75 4.94
C VAL A 209 10.36 10.33 4.05
N MET A 210 9.08 10.03 4.36
CA MET A 210 7.93 10.58 3.63
C MET A 210 7.82 12.09 3.78
N VAL A 211 8.07 12.64 4.98
CA VAL A 211 8.09 14.09 5.21
C VAL A 211 9.16 14.75 4.34
N VAL A 212 10.39 14.20 4.31
CA VAL A 212 11.45 14.73 3.42
C VAL A 212 11.03 14.66 1.96
N GLY A 213 10.49 13.52 1.50
CA GLY A 213 10.02 13.36 0.12
C GLY A 213 8.92 14.37 -0.24
N ALA A 214 7.98 14.61 0.68
CA ALA A 214 6.89 15.56 0.51
C ALA A 214 7.39 17.00 0.39
N LEU A 215 8.29 17.42 1.28
CA LEU A 215 8.92 18.74 1.27
C LEU A 215 9.74 18.95 0.00
N ALA A 216 10.52 17.95 -0.41
CA ALA A 216 11.33 18.00 -1.62
C ALA A 216 10.46 18.15 -2.88
N GLY A 217 9.45 17.28 -3.06
CA GLY A 217 8.57 17.37 -4.22
C GLY A 217 7.72 18.65 -4.21
N GLY A 218 7.20 19.06 -3.04
CA GLY A 218 6.49 20.32 -2.88
C GLY A 218 7.34 21.54 -3.24
N SER A 219 8.62 21.52 -2.88
CA SER A 219 9.59 22.56 -3.27
C SER A 219 9.79 22.62 -4.78
N VAL A 220 9.90 21.47 -5.45
CA VAL A 220 9.98 21.39 -6.92
C VAL A 220 8.73 21.97 -7.59
N LYS A 221 7.54 21.67 -7.05
CA LYS A 221 6.28 22.26 -7.51
C LYS A 221 6.27 23.79 -7.36
N ILE A 222 6.73 24.33 -6.24
CA ILE A 222 6.78 25.78 -5.99
C ILE A 222 7.78 26.45 -6.94
N LEU A 223 8.99 25.89 -7.06
CA LEU A 223 10.06 26.44 -7.89
C LEU A 223 9.75 26.38 -9.38
N SER A 224 8.88 25.46 -9.82
CA SER A 224 8.46 25.34 -11.21
C SER A 224 7.76 26.61 -11.74
N LYS A 225 7.25 27.47 -10.85
CA LYS A 225 6.68 28.77 -11.24
C LYS A 225 7.72 29.76 -11.78
N ARG A 226 9.02 29.53 -11.52
CA ARG A 226 10.12 30.41 -11.93
C ARG A 226 11.23 29.69 -12.70
N LYS A 227 11.38 28.37 -12.49
CA LYS A 227 12.43 27.51 -13.06
C LYS A 227 11.81 26.25 -13.68
N GLN A 228 10.93 26.42 -14.66
CA GLN A 228 10.09 25.33 -15.16
C GLN A 228 10.93 24.22 -15.81
N VAL A 229 11.90 24.56 -16.65
CA VAL A 229 12.72 23.59 -17.41
C VAL A 229 13.54 22.73 -16.47
N GLU A 230 14.21 23.35 -15.49
CA GLU A 230 15.05 22.65 -14.53
C GLU A 230 14.23 21.76 -13.60
N MET A 231 13.09 22.26 -13.11
CA MET A 231 12.22 21.47 -12.24
C MET A 231 11.57 20.30 -12.98
N GLU A 232 11.28 20.43 -14.27
CA GLU A 232 10.81 19.32 -15.09
C GLU A 232 11.90 18.27 -15.32
N ALA A 233 13.16 18.69 -15.48
CA ALA A 233 14.30 17.77 -15.52
C ALA A 233 14.43 16.96 -14.21
N ILE A 234 14.22 17.59 -13.05
CA ILE A 234 14.21 16.88 -11.76
C ILE A 234 13.06 15.88 -11.68
N ARG A 235 11.85 16.24 -12.13
CA ARG A 235 10.73 15.29 -12.19
C ARG A 235 11.05 14.09 -13.07
N LYS A 236 11.63 14.34 -14.24
CA LYS A 236 12.05 13.27 -15.16
C LYS A 236 13.09 12.38 -14.53
N ALA A 237 14.11 12.94 -13.87
CA ALA A 237 15.12 12.17 -13.16
C ALA A 237 14.52 11.28 -12.05
N MET A 238 13.57 11.79 -11.27
CA MET A 238 12.88 11.00 -10.24
C MET A 238 11.94 9.94 -10.83
N ASN A 239 11.33 10.19 -11.99
CA ASN A 239 10.59 9.16 -12.71
C ASN A 239 11.50 8.04 -13.22
N THR A 240 12.65 8.38 -13.83
CA THR A 240 13.64 7.38 -14.24
C THR A 240 14.19 6.62 -13.03
N GLY A 241 14.49 7.31 -11.92
CA GLY A 241 14.94 6.68 -10.68
C GLY A 241 13.91 5.70 -10.10
N TRP A 242 12.62 6.05 -10.18
CA TRP A 242 11.53 5.14 -9.84
C TRP A 242 11.58 3.86 -10.68
N ASP A 243 11.74 3.98 -11.99
CA ASP A 243 11.78 2.82 -12.89
C ASP A 243 12.99 1.92 -12.58
N VAL A 244 14.14 2.50 -12.25
CA VAL A 244 15.32 1.77 -11.78
C VAL A 244 15.02 1.01 -10.48
N MET A 245 14.42 1.67 -9.48
CA MET A 245 14.05 1.02 -8.22
C MET A 245 13.05 -0.13 -8.43
N MET A 246 12.06 0.06 -9.31
CA MET A 246 11.12 -1.00 -9.67
C MET A 246 11.83 -2.17 -10.37
N SER A 247 12.82 -1.91 -11.23
CA SER A 247 13.61 -2.96 -11.89
C SER A 247 14.42 -3.79 -10.88
N ILE A 248 15.03 -3.14 -9.88
CA ILE A 248 15.73 -3.84 -8.79
C ILE A 248 14.74 -4.69 -8.00
N LEU A 249 13.57 -4.16 -7.66
CA LEU A 249 12.52 -4.92 -6.99
C LEU A 249 12.14 -6.18 -7.79
N MET A 250 11.91 -6.03 -9.10
CA MET A 250 11.56 -7.15 -9.98
C MET A 250 12.64 -8.24 -10.04
N THR A 251 13.90 -7.91 -9.74
CA THR A 251 14.97 -8.91 -9.61
C THR A 251 14.75 -9.81 -8.40
N PHE A 252 14.39 -9.24 -7.25
CA PHE A 252 13.98 -10.01 -6.07
C PHE A 252 12.65 -10.76 -6.28
N MET A 253 11.73 -10.20 -7.08
CA MET A 253 10.48 -10.90 -7.42
C MET A 253 10.70 -12.20 -8.20
N LYS A 254 11.76 -12.30 -9.02
CA LYS A 254 12.07 -13.53 -9.77
C LYS A 254 12.42 -14.70 -8.85
N ILE A 255 13.03 -14.44 -7.70
CA ILE A 255 13.36 -15.46 -6.70
C ILE A 255 12.20 -15.75 -5.72
N MET A 256 11.10 -15.01 -5.81
CA MET A 256 9.95 -15.16 -4.91
C MET A 256 9.44 -16.61 -4.80
N PRO A 257 9.27 -17.39 -5.89
CA PRO A 257 8.81 -18.78 -5.76
C PRO A 257 9.71 -19.63 -4.86
N LEU A 258 11.03 -19.41 -4.93
CA LEU A 258 12.02 -20.11 -4.11
C LEU A 258 11.96 -19.62 -2.66
N ALA A 259 11.85 -18.31 -2.47
CA ALA A 259 11.72 -17.68 -1.16
C ALA A 259 10.44 -18.11 -0.43
N VAL A 260 9.31 -18.24 -1.13
CA VAL A 260 8.03 -18.71 -0.57
C VAL A 260 8.10 -20.19 -0.21
N MET A 261 8.69 -21.03 -1.06
CA MET A 261 8.97 -22.42 -0.72
C MET A 261 9.79 -22.53 0.57
N SER A 262 10.84 -21.70 0.69
CA SER A 262 11.68 -21.56 1.88
C SER A 262 10.92 -21.09 3.11
N MET A 263 10.10 -20.04 2.99
CA MET A 263 9.29 -19.50 4.09
C MET A 263 8.34 -20.56 4.64
N ILE A 264 7.58 -21.22 3.76
CA ILE A 264 6.62 -22.26 4.16
C ILE A 264 7.34 -23.43 4.81
N THR A 265 8.43 -23.92 4.21
CA THR A 265 9.21 -25.03 4.76
C THR A 265 9.66 -24.70 6.17
N VAL A 266 10.39 -23.59 6.34
CA VAL A 266 10.91 -23.16 7.65
C VAL A 266 9.78 -22.92 8.65
N SER A 267 8.66 -22.34 8.23
CA SER A 267 7.52 -22.14 9.13
C SER A 267 6.88 -23.42 9.60
N ILE A 268 6.90 -24.48 8.79
CA ILE A 268 6.41 -25.81 9.17
C ILE A 268 7.45 -26.52 10.05
N THR A 269 8.74 -26.43 9.74
CA THR A 269 9.81 -27.19 10.42
C THR A 269 10.35 -26.50 11.67
N SER A 270 10.00 -25.24 11.92
CA SER A 270 10.40 -24.49 13.13
C SER A 270 9.27 -24.35 14.16
N ARG A 271 8.07 -24.90 13.90
CA ARG A 271 6.91 -24.78 14.79
C ARG A 271 6.05 -26.04 14.78
N PRO A 272 5.27 -26.32 15.84
CA PRO A 272 4.30 -27.40 15.84
C PRO A 272 3.27 -27.27 14.72
N ILE A 273 2.75 -28.40 14.24
CA ILE A 273 1.72 -28.43 13.19
C ILE A 273 0.47 -27.61 13.58
N GLY A 274 0.16 -27.53 14.87
CA GLY A 274 -0.92 -26.70 15.41
C GLY A 274 -0.76 -25.21 15.09
N SER A 275 0.47 -24.72 14.94
CA SER A 275 0.74 -23.35 14.50
C SER A 275 0.31 -23.09 13.05
N LEU A 276 0.22 -24.12 12.19
CA LEU A 276 -0.31 -23.97 10.83
C LEU A 276 -1.81 -23.66 10.83
N VAL A 277 -2.56 -24.19 11.80
CA VAL A 277 -3.97 -23.81 11.99
C VAL A 277 -4.07 -22.33 12.35
N THR A 278 -3.19 -21.83 13.22
CA THR A 278 -3.13 -20.41 13.57
C THR A 278 -2.73 -19.54 12.38
N ILE A 279 -1.75 -19.95 11.57
CA ILE A 279 -1.37 -19.25 10.31
C ILE A 279 -2.54 -19.29 9.29
N GLY A 280 -3.24 -20.42 9.19
CA GLY A 280 -4.47 -20.60 8.41
C GLY A 280 -5.60 -19.66 8.84
N LYS A 281 -5.74 -19.44 10.14
CA LYS A 281 -6.68 -18.46 10.71
C LYS A 281 -6.28 -17.03 10.33
N VAL A 282 -4.99 -16.68 10.43
CA VAL A 282 -4.48 -15.36 10.04
C VAL A 282 -4.79 -15.06 8.57
N ILE A 283 -4.50 -16.00 7.65
CA ILE A 283 -4.80 -15.82 6.21
C ILE A 283 -6.32 -15.72 5.97
N GLY A 284 -7.12 -16.49 6.70
CA GLY A 284 -8.58 -16.45 6.63
C GLY A 284 -9.14 -15.08 7.06
N VAL A 285 -8.62 -14.50 8.15
CA VAL A 285 -8.99 -13.14 8.58
C VAL A 285 -8.52 -12.09 7.57
N GLY A 286 -7.34 -12.27 6.98
CA GLY A 286 -6.88 -11.42 5.88
C GLY A 286 -7.84 -11.41 4.69
N TYR A 287 -8.25 -12.60 4.22
CA TYR A 287 -9.22 -12.72 3.12
C TYR A 287 -10.62 -12.22 3.48
N LEU A 288 -11.06 -12.42 4.72
CA LEU A 288 -12.28 -11.80 5.23
C LEU A 288 -12.20 -10.27 5.12
N GLY A 289 -11.08 -9.67 5.52
CA GLY A 289 -10.82 -8.24 5.34
C GLY A 289 -10.87 -7.81 3.87
N VAL A 290 -10.30 -8.59 2.95
CA VAL A 290 -10.37 -8.34 1.50
C VAL A 290 -11.82 -8.38 0.99
N VAL A 291 -12.61 -9.36 1.40
CA VAL A 291 -14.03 -9.46 1.02
C VAL A 291 -14.83 -8.27 1.55
N ILE A 292 -14.59 -7.88 2.81
CA ILE A 292 -15.22 -6.69 3.40
C ILE A 292 -14.80 -5.42 2.64
N ALA A 293 -13.54 -5.30 2.23
CA ALA A 293 -13.07 -4.19 1.41
C ALA A 293 -13.83 -4.11 0.07
N LEU A 294 -14.01 -5.24 -0.63
CA LEU A 294 -14.82 -5.28 -1.86
C LEU A 294 -16.29 -4.91 -1.59
N GLY A 295 -16.84 -5.32 -0.44
CA GLY A 295 -18.17 -4.94 0.02
C GLY A 295 -18.30 -3.44 0.27
N LEU A 296 -17.33 -2.84 0.96
CA LEU A 296 -17.25 -1.40 1.21
C LEU A 296 -17.20 -0.62 -0.10
N LEU A 297 -16.33 -1.00 -1.03
CA LEU A 297 -16.23 -0.37 -2.35
C LEU A 297 -17.55 -0.48 -3.13
N THR A 298 -18.21 -1.64 -3.06
CA THR A 298 -19.52 -1.85 -3.71
C THR A 298 -20.59 -0.93 -3.10
N LEU A 299 -20.59 -0.78 -1.77
CA LEU A 299 -21.50 0.11 -1.06
C LEU A 299 -21.26 1.58 -1.45
N GLU A 300 -20.01 2.02 -1.53
CA GLU A 300 -19.67 3.39 -1.94
C GLU A 300 -20.11 3.68 -3.39
N VAL A 301 -19.87 2.75 -4.31
CA VAL A 301 -20.33 2.85 -5.70
C VAL A 301 -21.86 2.94 -5.75
N PHE A 302 -22.57 2.11 -4.98
CA PHE A 302 -24.03 2.18 -4.86
C PHE A 302 -24.52 3.54 -4.36
N LEU A 303 -23.95 4.02 -3.25
CA LEU A 303 -24.32 5.30 -2.63
C LEU A 303 -24.02 6.50 -3.55
N SER A 304 -23.06 6.37 -4.48
CA SER A 304 -22.78 7.39 -5.50
C SER A 304 -23.87 7.51 -6.58
N GLY A 305 -24.82 6.56 -6.62
CA GLY A 305 -25.89 6.50 -7.62
C GLY A 305 -25.49 5.84 -8.94
N VAL A 306 -24.43 5.03 -8.94
CA VAL A 306 -23.99 4.20 -10.07
C VAL A 306 -24.66 2.82 -10.00
N LYS A 307 -25.04 2.26 -11.16
CA LYS A 307 -25.64 0.92 -11.23
C LYS A 307 -24.59 -0.16 -10.92
N ILE A 308 -24.73 -0.80 -9.76
CA ILE A 308 -23.81 -1.84 -9.26
C ILE A 308 -23.59 -2.96 -10.29
N GLY A 309 -24.65 -3.51 -10.88
CA GLY A 309 -24.54 -4.65 -11.80
C GLY A 309 -23.73 -4.33 -13.06
N ALA A 310 -23.94 -3.15 -13.64
CA ALA A 310 -23.17 -2.68 -14.79
C ALA A 310 -21.70 -2.42 -14.42
N TRP A 311 -21.47 -1.87 -13.23
CA TRP A 311 -20.13 -1.60 -12.73
C TRP A 311 -19.33 -2.89 -12.47
N TRP A 312 -19.89 -3.86 -11.74
CA TRP A 312 -19.21 -5.13 -11.44
C TRP A 312 -18.93 -5.97 -12.68
N LYS A 313 -19.84 -5.98 -13.67
CA LYS A 313 -19.63 -6.65 -14.96
C LYS A 313 -18.32 -6.20 -15.64
N LYS A 314 -17.92 -4.94 -15.44
CA LYS A 314 -16.71 -4.35 -16.00
C LYS A 314 -15.53 -4.44 -15.03
N ALA A 315 -15.75 -4.14 -13.75
CA ALA A 315 -14.72 -4.17 -12.70
C ALA A 315 -14.16 -5.57 -12.41
N TRP A 316 -14.86 -6.64 -12.81
CA TRP A 316 -14.38 -8.01 -12.69
C TRP A 316 -13.06 -8.25 -13.44
N ARG A 317 -12.92 -7.72 -14.66
CA ARG A 317 -11.72 -7.88 -15.49
C ARG A 317 -10.45 -7.36 -14.80
N PRO A 318 -10.40 -6.09 -14.31
CA PRO A 318 -9.25 -5.60 -13.59
C PRO A 318 -9.07 -6.24 -12.20
N LEU A 319 -10.13 -6.73 -11.54
CA LEU A 319 -10.00 -7.53 -10.31
C LEU A 319 -9.18 -8.80 -10.56
N VAL A 320 -9.58 -9.59 -11.56
CA VAL A 320 -8.92 -10.86 -11.90
C VAL A 320 -7.49 -10.60 -12.38
N GLN A 321 -7.26 -9.51 -13.12
CA GLN A 321 -5.92 -9.11 -13.53
C GLN A 321 -5.04 -8.78 -12.31
N GLY A 322 -5.53 -7.98 -11.37
CA GLY A 322 -4.82 -7.67 -10.13
C GLY A 322 -4.54 -8.91 -9.29
N PHE A 323 -5.53 -9.78 -9.15
CA PHE A 323 -5.41 -11.05 -8.43
C PHE A 323 -4.32 -11.95 -9.03
N SER A 324 -4.30 -12.06 -10.37
CA SER A 324 -3.40 -12.97 -11.07
C SER A 324 -1.97 -12.43 -11.21
N THR A 325 -1.82 -11.11 -11.35
CA THR A 325 -0.51 -10.48 -11.52
C THR A 325 0.15 -10.10 -10.21
N GLN A 326 -0.64 -9.93 -9.14
CA GLN A 326 -0.20 -9.39 -7.86
C GLN A 326 0.49 -8.02 -8.01
N SER A 327 0.16 -7.27 -9.07
CA SER A 327 0.69 -5.93 -9.29
C SER A 327 -0.39 -4.98 -9.79
N SER A 328 -0.65 -3.95 -8.98
CA SER A 328 -1.54 -2.86 -9.36
C SER A 328 -1.00 -2.08 -10.57
N ASN A 329 0.32 -1.92 -10.66
CA ASN A 329 0.97 -1.27 -11.81
C ASN A 329 0.86 -2.11 -13.09
N ALA A 330 1.05 -3.42 -13.02
CA ALA A 330 0.89 -4.31 -14.18
C ALA A 330 -0.58 -4.40 -14.63
N SER A 331 -1.51 -4.18 -13.70
CA SER A 331 -2.95 -4.16 -13.98
C SER A 331 -3.46 -2.79 -14.43
N LEU A 332 -2.63 -1.76 -14.40
CA LEU A 332 -3.01 -0.38 -14.72
C LEU A 332 -3.56 -0.24 -16.14
N PRO A 333 -2.94 -0.78 -17.21
CA PRO A 333 -3.47 -0.62 -18.57
C PRO A 333 -4.88 -1.19 -18.71
N ILE A 334 -5.13 -2.38 -18.15
CA ILE A 334 -6.45 -3.03 -18.18
C ILE A 334 -7.48 -2.24 -17.37
N ALA A 335 -7.10 -1.73 -16.19
CA ALA A 335 -7.99 -0.91 -15.38
C ALA A 335 -8.31 0.43 -16.07
N MET A 336 -7.34 1.03 -16.76
CA MET A 336 -7.52 2.24 -17.56
C MET A 336 -8.48 2.02 -18.72
N GLU A 337 -8.25 0.97 -19.52
CA GLU A 337 -9.12 0.56 -20.62
C GLU A 337 -10.55 0.27 -20.11
N THR A 338 -10.68 -0.43 -18.98
CA THR A 338 -11.98 -0.69 -18.35
C THR A 338 -12.70 0.62 -17.97
N LEU A 339 -11.97 1.60 -17.44
CA LEU A 339 -12.54 2.90 -17.05
C LEU A 339 -12.95 3.73 -18.28
N THR A 340 -12.07 3.86 -19.28
CA THR A 340 -12.31 4.75 -20.42
C THR A 340 -13.20 4.12 -21.48
N GLU A 341 -12.92 2.87 -21.89
CA GLU A 341 -13.60 2.23 -23.00
C GLU A 341 -14.89 1.53 -22.56
N ASP A 342 -14.82 0.73 -21.49
CA ASP A 342 -15.97 -0.08 -21.06
C ASP A 342 -16.94 0.74 -20.21
N MET A 343 -16.43 1.49 -19.23
CA MET A 343 -17.25 2.29 -18.29
C MET A 343 -17.58 3.69 -18.82
N LYS A 344 -16.93 4.13 -19.91
CA LYS A 344 -17.11 5.46 -20.51
C LYS A 344 -16.89 6.60 -19.49
N ILE A 345 -15.85 6.47 -18.68
CA ILE A 345 -15.40 7.50 -17.74
C ILE A 345 -14.39 8.39 -18.45
N ASN A 346 -14.62 9.70 -18.38
CA ASN A 346 -13.74 10.69 -18.99
C ASN A 346 -12.29 10.53 -18.52
N GLY A 347 -11.35 10.65 -19.46
CA GLY A 347 -9.92 10.55 -19.20
C GLY A 347 -9.40 11.46 -18.08
N LYS A 348 -10.02 12.63 -17.82
CA LYS A 348 -9.63 13.50 -16.70
C LYS A 348 -9.75 12.80 -15.35
N ALA A 349 -10.77 11.98 -15.12
CA ALA A 349 -10.91 11.22 -13.88
C ALA A 349 -10.06 9.94 -13.91
N ALA A 350 -10.15 9.18 -15.00
CA ALA A 350 -9.44 7.90 -15.15
C ALA A 350 -7.92 8.07 -15.10
N ASN A 351 -7.34 8.93 -15.94
CA ASN A 351 -5.88 9.14 -16.05
C ASN A 351 -5.28 9.80 -14.79
N THR A 352 -6.12 10.41 -13.96
CA THR A 352 -5.69 11.06 -12.73
C THR A 352 -5.72 10.09 -11.55
N ILE A 353 -6.86 9.43 -11.34
CA ILE A 353 -7.13 8.69 -10.10
C ILE A 353 -6.55 7.29 -10.19
N GLN A 354 -6.75 6.57 -11.30
CA GLN A 354 -6.33 5.17 -11.37
C GLN A 354 -4.80 5.02 -11.24
N PRO A 355 -3.95 5.81 -11.91
CA PRO A 355 -2.50 5.73 -11.70
C PRO A 355 -2.07 6.15 -10.29
N ILE A 356 -2.79 7.07 -9.64
CA ILE A 356 -2.53 7.44 -8.24
C ILE A 356 -2.86 6.27 -7.31
N SER A 357 -3.97 5.58 -7.56
CA SER A 357 -4.44 4.46 -6.74
C SER A 357 -3.49 3.25 -6.76
N THR A 358 -2.60 3.13 -7.76
CA THR A 358 -1.61 2.05 -7.77
C THR A 358 -0.48 2.28 -6.76
N THR A 359 -0.32 3.50 -6.25
CA THR A 359 0.74 3.83 -5.28
C THR A 359 0.25 4.48 -3.99
N MET A 360 -1.02 4.90 -3.94
CA MET A 360 -1.59 5.64 -2.82
C MET A 360 -2.91 5.04 -2.39
N GLY A 361 -3.10 4.94 -1.08
CA GLY A 361 -4.36 4.55 -0.48
C GLY A 361 -4.83 3.16 -0.91
N LEU A 362 -3.87 2.21 -0.95
CA LEU A 362 -4.14 0.81 -1.24
C LEU A 362 -5.01 0.20 -0.14
N ILE A 363 -6.32 0.14 -0.37
CA ILE A 363 -7.33 -0.30 0.60
C ILE A 363 -6.97 -1.61 1.32
N ALA A 364 -6.39 -2.58 0.60
CA ALA A 364 -6.09 -3.90 1.12
C ALA A 364 -4.59 -4.08 1.43
N CYS A 365 -3.68 -3.61 0.58
CA CYS A 365 -2.24 -3.71 0.88
C CYS A 365 -1.81 -2.78 2.02
N ALA A 366 -2.50 -1.66 2.26
CA ALA A 366 -2.28 -0.81 3.41
C ALA A 366 -3.30 -1.09 4.52
N GLY A 367 -4.60 -0.88 4.25
CA GLY A 367 -5.63 -0.95 5.28
C GLY A 367 -5.73 -2.35 5.91
N VAL A 368 -6.06 -3.36 5.10
CA VAL A 368 -6.23 -4.74 5.58
C VAL A 368 -4.90 -5.30 6.14
N GLN A 369 -3.80 -5.19 5.40
CA GLN A 369 -2.50 -5.71 5.85
C GLN A 369 -2.05 -5.09 7.18
N SER A 370 -2.10 -3.77 7.30
CA SER A 370 -1.64 -3.09 8.51
C SER A 370 -2.56 -3.39 9.69
N GLY A 371 -3.88 -3.43 9.50
CA GLY A 371 -4.81 -3.83 10.55
C GLY A 371 -4.58 -5.27 11.01
N LEU A 372 -4.27 -6.18 10.08
CA LEU A 372 -3.91 -7.57 10.42
C LEU A 372 -2.56 -7.63 11.17
N ALA A 373 -1.53 -6.96 10.67
CA ALA A 373 -0.21 -6.98 11.29
C ALA A 373 -0.21 -6.37 12.70
N THR A 374 -0.91 -5.26 12.91
CA THR A 374 -0.98 -4.61 14.23
C THR A 374 -1.88 -5.35 15.19
N SER A 375 -2.92 -6.05 14.72
CA SER A 375 -3.72 -6.94 15.57
C SER A 375 -2.96 -8.22 15.94
N ILE A 376 -2.13 -8.78 15.04
CA ILE A 376 -1.20 -9.86 15.38
C ILE A 376 -0.25 -9.39 16.47
N LEU A 377 0.38 -8.23 16.31
CA LEU A 377 1.28 -7.68 17.32
C LEU A 377 0.57 -7.48 18.66
N TRP A 378 -0.61 -6.85 18.66
CA TRP A 378 -1.39 -6.58 19.87
C TRP A 378 -1.78 -7.85 20.62
N THR A 379 -2.11 -8.93 19.90
CA THR A 379 -2.62 -10.18 20.50
C THR A 379 -1.55 -11.26 20.69
N GLY A 380 -0.35 -11.05 20.14
CA GLY A 380 0.77 -12.01 20.20
C GLY A 380 2.02 -11.49 20.92
N ASP A 381 2.07 -10.21 21.32
CA ASP A 381 3.14 -9.72 22.22
C ASP A 381 2.93 -10.31 23.62
N THR A 382 3.83 -11.22 24.00
CA THR A 382 3.84 -11.90 25.29
C THR A 382 4.58 -11.10 26.37
N ALA A 383 5.44 -10.16 25.98
CA ALA A 383 6.25 -9.34 26.88
C ALA A 383 5.47 -8.14 27.45
N GLY A 384 4.27 -7.85 26.93
CA GLY A 384 3.39 -6.81 27.46
C GLY A 384 3.74 -5.39 27.05
N VAL A 385 4.80 -5.18 26.25
CA VAL A 385 5.30 -3.84 25.87
C VAL A 385 4.26 -3.10 25.02
N VAL A 386 3.63 -3.82 24.10
CA VAL A 386 2.59 -3.30 23.22
C VAL A 386 1.33 -2.98 24.01
N GLN A 387 0.92 -3.88 24.91
CA GLN A 387 -0.28 -3.72 25.72
C GLN A 387 -0.13 -2.61 26.77
N GLY A 388 1.10 -2.36 27.24
CA GLY A 388 1.44 -1.28 28.17
C GLY A 388 1.11 0.13 27.65
N MET A 389 1.15 0.35 26.33
CA MET A 389 0.75 1.63 25.71
C MET A 389 -0.74 1.95 25.85
N GLY A 390 -1.58 0.95 26.13
CA GLY A 390 -3.03 1.04 26.09
C GLY A 390 -3.60 0.94 24.68
N LEU A 391 -4.71 0.21 24.54
CA LEU A 391 -5.31 -0.13 23.24
C LEU A 391 -5.69 1.11 22.42
N PHE A 392 -6.22 2.14 23.06
CA PHE A 392 -6.63 3.37 22.39
C PHE A 392 -5.45 4.10 21.77
N THR A 393 -4.37 4.31 22.54
CA THR A 393 -3.15 4.96 22.07
C THR A 393 -2.52 4.16 20.94
N PHE A 394 -2.38 2.84 21.12
CA PHE A 394 -1.85 1.94 20.09
C PHE A 394 -2.67 2.03 18.80
N PHE A 395 -3.99 1.97 18.88
CA PHE A 395 -4.90 2.06 17.73
C PHE A 395 -4.76 3.39 16.99
N ILE A 396 -4.76 4.53 17.70
CA ILE A 396 -4.68 5.85 17.07
C ILE A 396 -3.34 6.05 16.35
N ILE A 397 -2.23 5.64 16.98
CA ILE A 397 -0.91 5.71 16.35
C ILE A 397 -0.86 4.78 15.14
N ALA A 398 -1.31 3.52 15.29
CA ALA A 398 -1.33 2.55 14.20
C ALA A 398 -2.17 3.02 13.00
N LEU A 399 -3.35 3.60 13.26
CA LEU A 399 -4.23 4.17 12.24
C LEU A 399 -3.54 5.33 11.50
N PHE A 400 -3.00 6.29 12.25
CA PHE A 400 -2.31 7.45 11.68
C PHE A 400 -1.12 7.02 10.82
N VAL A 401 -0.25 6.16 11.37
CA VAL A 401 0.93 5.62 10.68
C VAL A 401 0.51 4.85 9.42
N THR A 402 -0.55 4.04 9.49
CA THR A 402 -1.06 3.28 8.33
C THR A 402 -1.55 4.19 7.22
N VAL A 403 -2.37 5.20 7.54
CA VAL A 403 -2.90 6.15 6.56
C VAL A 403 -1.76 6.91 5.89
N VAL A 404 -0.78 7.38 6.66
CA VAL A 404 0.40 8.06 6.13
C VAL A 404 1.21 7.09 5.26
N ALA A 405 1.63 5.94 5.79
CA ALA A 405 2.42 4.94 5.06
C ALA A 405 1.77 4.52 3.74
N SER A 406 0.42 4.49 3.68
CA SER A 406 -0.33 4.16 2.47
C SER A 406 -0.09 5.08 1.27
N LEU A 407 0.48 6.28 1.48
CA LEU A 407 0.83 7.22 0.40
C LEU A 407 2.08 6.80 -0.40
N GLY A 408 2.91 5.91 0.16
CA GLY A 408 4.25 5.59 -0.36
C GLY A 408 4.43 4.13 -0.78
N ILE A 409 3.36 3.34 -0.87
CA ILE A 409 3.44 1.91 -1.19
C ILE A 409 3.44 1.75 -2.71
N ALA A 410 4.41 1.03 -3.28
CA ALA A 410 4.39 0.72 -4.71
C ALA A 410 3.35 -0.37 -5.05
N GLY A 411 2.68 -0.28 -6.21
CA GLY A 411 1.71 -1.28 -6.68
C GLY A 411 2.35 -2.52 -7.31
N VAL A 412 3.16 -3.24 -6.56
CA VAL A 412 4.04 -4.33 -6.99
C VAL A 412 3.88 -5.54 -6.07
N PRO A 413 4.25 -6.75 -6.49
CA PRO A 413 4.01 -7.91 -5.64
C PRO A 413 4.98 -7.94 -4.43
N GLY A 414 4.56 -8.57 -3.34
CA GLY A 414 5.35 -8.65 -2.10
C GLY A 414 5.37 -7.36 -1.26
N THR A 415 4.40 -6.45 -1.48
CA THR A 415 4.30 -5.18 -0.74
C THR A 415 3.90 -5.33 0.73
N ALA A 416 3.35 -6.49 1.10
CA ALA A 416 3.00 -6.82 2.49
C ALA A 416 4.13 -6.55 3.47
N THR A 417 5.33 -7.01 3.10
CA THR A 417 6.55 -6.90 3.89
C THR A 417 6.93 -5.44 4.07
N VAL A 418 6.95 -4.68 2.98
CA VAL A 418 7.24 -3.23 2.99
C VAL A 418 6.26 -2.49 3.90
N VAL A 419 4.97 -2.82 3.79
CA VAL A 419 3.91 -2.17 4.57
C VAL A 419 4.01 -2.52 6.04
N THR A 420 4.13 -3.80 6.39
CA THR A 420 4.22 -4.25 7.77
C THR A 420 5.44 -3.64 8.45
N VAL A 421 6.60 -3.66 7.80
CA VAL A 421 7.83 -3.09 8.37
C VAL A 421 7.74 -1.58 8.47
N GLY A 422 7.18 -0.91 7.45
CA GLY A 422 7.02 0.53 7.48
C GLY A 422 6.05 1.00 8.57
N VAL A 423 4.94 0.29 8.77
CA VAL A 423 3.97 0.62 9.80
C VAL A 423 4.51 0.30 11.20
N LEU A 424 5.03 -0.89 11.43
CA LEU A 424 5.59 -1.24 12.74
C LEU A 424 6.80 -0.35 13.08
N GLY A 425 7.69 -0.09 12.13
CA GLY A 425 8.80 0.85 12.29
C GLY A 425 8.31 2.28 12.59
N GLY A 426 7.29 2.76 11.88
CA GLY A 426 6.67 4.07 12.13
C GLY A 426 6.06 4.19 13.52
N MET A 427 5.50 3.10 14.05
CA MET A 427 4.97 3.03 15.41
C MET A 427 6.05 2.93 16.49
N GLY A 428 7.31 2.63 16.13
CA GLY A 428 8.40 2.36 17.07
C GLY A 428 8.60 0.87 17.40
N PHE A 429 7.84 -0.02 16.76
CA PHE A 429 7.86 -1.47 16.94
C PHE A 429 8.62 -2.21 15.84
N GLY A 430 9.60 -1.56 15.20
CA GLY A 430 10.38 -2.18 14.11
C GLY A 430 11.09 -3.48 14.52
N GLY A 431 11.46 -3.63 15.80
CA GLY A 431 12.05 -4.87 16.34
C GLY A 431 11.12 -6.09 16.28
N PHE A 432 9.80 -5.88 16.21
CA PHE A 432 8.81 -6.97 16.05
C PHE A 432 8.51 -7.28 14.58
N ALA A 433 9.06 -6.54 13.62
CA ALA A 433 8.75 -6.74 12.21
C ALA A 433 9.11 -8.16 11.74
N GLY A 434 10.26 -8.70 12.16
CA GLY A 434 10.68 -10.06 11.83
C GLY A 434 9.72 -11.12 12.36
N SER A 435 9.32 -11.02 13.63
CA SER A 435 8.43 -11.99 14.27
C SER A 435 7.00 -11.92 13.73
N VAL A 436 6.46 -10.73 13.46
CA VAL A 436 5.15 -10.55 12.79
C VAL A 436 5.19 -11.06 11.35
N LEU A 437 6.26 -10.78 10.59
CA LEU A 437 6.40 -11.31 9.23
C LEU A 437 6.56 -12.83 9.22
N ALA A 438 7.19 -13.44 10.22
CA ALA A 438 7.26 -14.89 10.34
C ALA A 438 5.88 -15.55 10.51
N VAL A 439 4.83 -14.78 10.82
CA VAL A 439 3.43 -15.26 10.85
C VAL A 439 2.77 -15.10 9.48
N ILE A 440 2.94 -13.96 8.80
CA ILE A 440 2.22 -13.62 7.57
C ILE A 440 2.93 -14.12 6.31
N ALA A 441 4.26 -13.98 6.24
CA ALA A 441 5.10 -14.26 5.09
C ALA A 441 4.89 -15.64 4.44
N PRO A 442 4.66 -16.74 5.19
CA PRO A 442 4.52 -18.07 4.58
C PRO A 442 3.40 -18.12 3.54
N LEU A 443 2.23 -17.57 3.88
CA LEU A 443 1.06 -17.55 2.99
C LEU A 443 0.86 -16.21 2.29
N ASP A 444 1.85 -15.30 2.38
CA ASP A 444 1.73 -13.94 1.85
C ASP A 444 1.48 -13.94 0.33
N GLY A 445 2.09 -14.88 -0.39
CA GLY A 445 1.82 -15.06 -1.82
C GLY A 445 0.33 -15.26 -2.11
N LEU A 446 -0.37 -16.13 -1.38
CA LEU A 446 -1.83 -16.27 -1.53
C LEU A 446 -2.54 -14.99 -1.14
N PHE A 447 -2.13 -14.35 -0.04
CA PHE A 447 -2.81 -13.16 0.44
C PHE A 447 -2.69 -11.96 -0.51
N ASP A 448 -1.52 -11.81 -1.13
CA ASP A 448 -1.17 -10.72 -2.03
C ASP A 448 -2.04 -10.70 -3.28
N MET A 449 -2.53 -11.87 -3.72
CA MET A 449 -3.49 -11.97 -4.83
C MET A 449 -4.79 -11.25 -4.47
N GLY A 450 -5.41 -11.63 -3.35
CA GLY A 450 -6.65 -11.01 -2.88
C GLY A 450 -6.50 -9.50 -2.65
N ARG A 451 -5.42 -9.09 -1.97
CA ARG A 451 -5.16 -7.68 -1.69
C ARG A 451 -4.91 -6.87 -2.96
N THR A 452 -4.12 -7.39 -3.90
CA THR A 452 -3.83 -6.66 -5.14
C THR A 452 -5.09 -6.54 -6.00
N GLY A 453 -5.88 -7.60 -6.12
CA GLY A 453 -7.19 -7.53 -6.78
C GLY A 453 -8.10 -6.45 -6.19
N ALA A 454 -8.24 -6.42 -4.86
CA ALA A 454 -9.03 -5.40 -4.17
C ALA A 454 -8.46 -3.97 -4.32
N ASN A 455 -7.14 -3.80 -4.34
CA ASN A 455 -6.53 -2.49 -4.58
C ASN A 455 -6.81 -1.97 -5.99
N VAL A 456 -6.68 -2.82 -7.01
CA VAL A 456 -6.95 -2.43 -8.40
C VAL A 456 -8.40 -2.00 -8.55
N VAL A 457 -9.35 -2.78 -7.99
CA VAL A 457 -10.77 -2.42 -7.96
C VAL A 457 -11.04 -1.19 -7.11
N GLY A 458 -10.30 -0.98 -6.01
CA GLY A 458 -10.37 0.23 -5.20
C GLY A 458 -10.08 1.50 -6.01
N GLY A 459 -9.07 1.43 -6.89
CA GLY A 459 -8.81 2.48 -7.88
C GLY A 459 -9.99 2.72 -8.81
N VAL A 460 -10.51 1.63 -9.40
CA VAL A 460 -11.61 1.69 -10.38
C VAL A 460 -12.87 2.27 -9.73
N ALA A 461 -13.19 1.85 -8.51
CA ALA A 461 -14.31 2.37 -7.71
C ALA A 461 -14.12 3.86 -7.41
N THR A 462 -12.94 4.25 -6.92
CA THR A 462 -12.64 5.65 -6.60
C THR A 462 -12.75 6.54 -7.83
N ALA A 463 -12.18 6.11 -8.97
CA ALA A 463 -12.26 6.83 -10.24
C ALA A 463 -13.72 6.99 -10.69
N THR A 464 -14.52 5.92 -10.57
CA THR A 464 -15.96 5.92 -10.90
C THR A 464 -16.74 6.89 -10.01
N ILE A 465 -16.55 6.84 -8.69
CA ILE A 465 -17.27 7.68 -7.72
C ILE A 465 -16.91 9.15 -7.92
N VAL A 466 -15.63 9.46 -8.09
CA VAL A 466 -15.20 10.84 -8.33
C VAL A 466 -15.72 11.34 -9.68
N ALA A 467 -15.64 10.52 -10.74
CA ALA A 467 -16.20 10.86 -12.04
C ALA A 467 -17.70 11.16 -11.93
N LYS A 468 -18.45 10.34 -11.19
CA LYS A 468 -19.87 10.61 -10.91
C LYS A 468 -20.08 11.94 -10.19
N SER A 469 -19.28 12.22 -9.17
CA SER A 469 -19.37 13.46 -8.40
C SER A 469 -18.96 14.72 -9.18
N GLU A 470 -18.19 14.56 -10.26
CA GLU A 470 -17.66 15.63 -11.10
C GLU A 470 -18.42 15.80 -12.42
N GLY A 471 -19.29 14.84 -12.72
CA GLY A 471 -20.07 14.79 -13.93
C GLY A 471 -19.33 14.30 -15.17
N LEU A 472 -18.40 13.37 -14.98
CA LEU A 472 -17.42 12.90 -15.96
C LEU A 472 -17.66 11.46 -16.42
N ILE A 473 -18.91 11.02 -16.42
CA ILE A 473 -19.33 9.73 -17.02
C ILE A 473 -20.11 10.08 -18.29
N GLU A 474 -19.77 9.51 -19.43
CA GLU A 474 -20.37 9.86 -20.72
C GLU A 474 -21.84 9.43 -20.81
N GLU A 475 -22.61 10.07 -21.70
CA GLU A 475 -24.07 9.89 -21.77
C GLU A 475 -24.49 8.50 -22.25
N ASP A 476 -23.65 7.83 -23.04
CA ASP A 476 -23.83 6.46 -23.55
C ASP A 476 -23.40 5.39 -22.54
N SER A 477 -22.87 5.78 -21.37
CA SER A 477 -22.50 4.84 -20.31
C SER A 477 -23.73 4.16 -19.70
N ASP A 478 -23.71 2.83 -19.63
CA ASP A 478 -24.73 2.04 -18.93
C ASP A 478 -24.71 2.22 -17.40
N LEU A 479 -23.69 2.88 -16.85
CA LEU A 479 -23.50 3.09 -15.41
C LEU A 479 -24.57 3.98 -14.78
N LEU A 480 -25.22 4.84 -15.58
CA LEU A 480 -26.21 5.81 -15.11
C LEU A 480 -27.61 5.52 -15.68
N ASN A 481 -28.64 5.90 -14.93
CA ASN A 481 -30.00 6.03 -15.44
C ASN A 481 -30.27 7.50 -15.82
N GLU A 482 -31.43 7.77 -16.42
CA GLU A 482 -31.79 9.12 -16.87
C GLU A 482 -31.76 10.15 -15.74
N LYS A 483 -32.19 9.78 -14.52
CA LYS A 483 -32.07 10.62 -13.32
C LYS A 483 -30.60 10.93 -13.00
N GLY A 484 -29.72 9.95 -13.17
CA GLY A 484 -28.29 10.07 -13.02
C GLY A 484 -27.67 11.05 -14.02
N LEU A 485 -28.10 11.00 -15.29
CA LEU A 485 -27.67 11.91 -16.36
C LEU A 485 -28.14 13.35 -16.12
N GLN A 486 -29.42 13.55 -15.74
CA GLN A 486 -29.96 14.86 -15.38
C GLN A 486 -29.19 15.48 -14.20
N THR A 487 -28.83 14.67 -13.19
CA THR A 487 -28.00 15.11 -12.07
C THR A 487 -26.62 15.53 -12.53
N GLN A 488 -26.06 14.84 -13.51
CA GLN A 488 -24.74 15.12 -14.06
C GLN A 488 -24.68 16.45 -14.81
N ARG A 489 -25.64 16.71 -15.69
CA ARG A 489 -25.75 17.98 -16.43
C ARG A 489 -25.79 19.18 -15.48
N ARG A 490 -26.47 19.05 -14.34
CA ARG A 490 -26.50 20.07 -13.28
C ARG A 490 -25.16 20.27 -12.58
N ILE A 491 -24.43 19.18 -12.32
CA ILE A 491 -23.07 19.26 -11.74
C ILE A 491 -22.14 19.99 -12.70
N LEU A 492 -22.15 19.61 -13.98
CA LEU A 492 -21.34 20.24 -15.02
C LEU A 492 -21.65 21.74 -15.16
N ALA A 493 -22.92 22.13 -15.17
CA ALA A 493 -23.32 23.53 -15.25
C ALA A 493 -22.81 24.35 -14.04
N LYS A 494 -22.86 23.78 -12.83
CA LYS A 494 -22.30 24.43 -11.63
C LYS A 494 -20.79 24.55 -11.68
N HIS A 495 -20.10 23.52 -12.16
CA HIS A 495 -18.65 23.53 -12.31
C HIS A 495 -18.21 24.57 -13.33
N LYS A 496 -18.86 24.61 -14.49
CA LYS A 496 -18.63 25.64 -15.51
C LYS A 496 -18.79 27.05 -14.95
N ALA A 497 -19.91 27.33 -14.27
CA ALA A 497 -20.14 28.64 -13.65
C ALA A 497 -19.04 29.02 -12.63
N LYS A 498 -18.55 28.05 -11.86
CA LYS A 498 -17.47 28.26 -10.88
C LYS A 498 -16.11 28.46 -11.56
N ASP A 499 -15.81 27.69 -12.59
CA ASP A 499 -14.54 27.76 -13.31
C ASP A 499 -14.45 29.07 -14.11
N ASP A 500 -15.53 29.48 -14.77
CA ASP A 500 -15.67 30.77 -15.45
C ASP A 500 -15.42 31.92 -14.45
N TYR A 501 -16.03 31.86 -13.25
CA TYR A 501 -15.79 32.83 -12.19
C TYR A 501 -14.32 32.88 -11.75
N ILE A 502 -13.70 31.73 -11.47
CA ILE A 502 -12.29 31.67 -11.04
C ILE A 502 -11.35 32.21 -12.13
N GLN A 503 -11.59 31.84 -13.38
CA GLN A 503 -10.77 32.29 -14.51
C GLN A 503 -10.89 33.81 -14.72
N SER A 504 -12.11 34.34 -14.58
CA SER A 504 -12.37 35.78 -14.62
C SER A 504 -11.61 36.52 -13.52
N ILE A 505 -11.72 36.06 -12.27
CA ILE A 505 -11.02 36.65 -11.12
C ILE A 505 -9.50 36.60 -11.28
N ASN A 506 -8.96 35.47 -11.75
CA ASN A 506 -7.53 35.31 -11.97
C ASN A 506 -7.02 36.24 -13.09
N SER A 507 -7.80 36.41 -14.16
CA SER A 507 -7.49 37.34 -15.25
C SER A 507 -7.46 38.79 -14.73
N ILE A 508 -8.51 39.23 -14.04
CA ILE A 508 -8.60 40.58 -13.47
C ILE A 508 -7.43 40.85 -12.52
N ARG A 509 -7.12 39.91 -11.62
CA ARG A 509 -5.97 40.02 -10.69
C ARG A 509 -4.64 40.06 -11.43
N SER A 510 -4.48 39.27 -12.49
CA SER A 510 -3.25 39.25 -13.29
C SER A 510 -3.02 40.59 -13.96
N ILE A 511 -4.05 41.15 -14.61
CA ILE A 511 -4.03 42.46 -15.26
C ILE A 511 -3.69 43.55 -14.24
N ALA A 512 -4.43 43.63 -13.14
CA ALA A 512 -4.18 44.62 -12.08
C ALA A 512 -2.76 44.49 -11.48
N SER A 513 -2.27 43.25 -11.31
CA SER A 513 -0.91 43.03 -10.79
C SER A 513 0.19 43.45 -11.76
N LYS A 514 -0.05 43.38 -13.09
CA LYS A 514 0.87 43.88 -14.11
C LYS A 514 0.88 45.40 -14.12
N GLU A 515 -0.30 46.02 -14.07
CA GLU A 515 -0.44 47.48 -14.03
C GLU A 515 0.20 48.08 -12.78
N LEU A 516 -0.06 47.51 -11.59
CA LEU A 516 0.50 47.98 -10.32
C LEU A 516 2.03 47.87 -10.22
N LYS A 517 2.67 47.01 -11.03
CA LYS A 517 4.13 46.85 -11.07
C LYS A 517 4.84 47.90 -11.90
N ASN A 518 4.13 48.71 -12.69
CA ASN A 518 4.74 49.77 -13.46
C ASN A 518 5.20 50.91 -12.52
N LYS A 519 6.52 51.20 -12.57
CA LYS A 519 7.22 52.11 -11.65
C LYS A 519 6.87 53.58 -11.88
N GLU A 520 6.32 53.93 -13.05
CA GLU A 520 5.98 55.31 -13.44
C GLU A 520 4.59 55.76 -12.96
N LEU A 521 3.82 54.88 -12.30
CA LEU A 521 2.48 55.22 -11.82
C LEU A 521 2.51 56.05 -10.52
N SER A 522 1.77 57.17 -10.53
CA SER A 522 1.46 57.97 -9.35
C SER A 522 0.65 57.20 -8.31
N SER A 523 0.71 57.65 -7.05
CA SER A 523 -0.05 57.07 -5.93
C SER A 523 -1.57 57.05 -6.21
N ASP A 524 -2.11 58.14 -6.75
CA ASP A 524 -3.54 58.26 -7.07
C ASP A 524 -3.99 57.26 -8.13
N ASN A 525 -3.17 57.03 -9.15
CA ASN A 525 -3.49 56.06 -10.20
C ASN A 525 -3.42 54.61 -9.68
N LYS A 526 -2.48 54.29 -8.77
CA LYS A 526 -2.44 52.99 -8.08
C LYS A 526 -3.68 52.75 -7.20
N ASN A 527 -4.16 53.81 -6.53
CA ASN A 527 -5.41 53.76 -5.77
C ASN A 527 -6.63 53.51 -6.69
N LYS A 528 -6.73 54.21 -7.82
CA LYS A 528 -7.79 53.98 -8.82
C LYS A 528 -7.82 52.54 -9.33
N ILE A 529 -6.66 51.96 -9.67
CA ILE A 529 -6.56 50.55 -10.11
C ILE A 529 -7.01 49.60 -9.00
N SER A 530 -6.64 49.88 -7.75
CA SER A 530 -7.03 49.05 -6.60
C SER A 530 -8.53 49.10 -6.30
N ILE A 531 -9.17 50.26 -6.49
CA ILE A 531 -10.63 50.42 -6.36
C ILE A 531 -11.34 49.67 -7.48
N LYS A 532 -10.93 49.87 -8.74
CA LYS A 532 -11.48 49.18 -9.91
C LYS A 532 -11.37 47.66 -9.79
N LEU A 533 -10.22 47.15 -9.32
CA LEU A 533 -10.02 45.72 -9.03
C LEU A 533 -11.08 45.18 -8.04
N LYS A 534 -11.43 45.93 -7.00
CA LYS A 534 -12.46 45.52 -6.03
C LYS A 534 -13.85 45.50 -6.65
N GLU A 535 -14.17 46.50 -7.49
CA GLU A 535 -15.45 46.59 -8.20
C GLU A 535 -15.62 45.45 -9.21
N ASP A 536 -14.61 45.21 -10.05
CA ASP A 536 -14.62 44.14 -11.05
C ASP A 536 -14.76 42.76 -10.38
N ILE A 537 -14.07 42.54 -9.24
CA ILE A 537 -14.23 41.30 -8.45
C ILE A 537 -15.66 41.15 -7.93
N LYS A 538 -16.26 42.24 -7.42
CA LYS A 538 -17.63 42.23 -6.88
C LYS A 538 -18.67 41.95 -7.98
N GLU A 539 -18.49 42.50 -9.17
CA GLU A 539 -19.35 42.23 -10.32
C GLU A 539 -19.32 40.74 -10.71
N GLN A 540 -18.13 40.14 -10.80
CA GLN A 540 -17.98 38.72 -11.10
C GLN A 540 -18.60 37.83 -10.00
N GLN A 541 -18.53 38.25 -8.73
CA GLN A 541 -19.19 37.56 -7.62
C GLN A 541 -20.71 37.54 -7.78
N GLU A 542 -21.32 38.67 -8.16
CA GLU A 542 -22.77 38.75 -8.37
C GLU A 542 -23.21 37.92 -9.58
N LYS A 543 -22.46 37.98 -10.70
CA LYS A 543 -22.70 37.11 -11.87
C LYS A 543 -22.68 35.62 -11.49
N TYR A 544 -21.71 35.20 -10.69
CA TYR A 544 -21.63 33.83 -10.20
C TYR A 544 -22.82 33.47 -9.28
N LYS A 545 -23.21 34.34 -8.35
CA LYS A 545 -24.38 34.10 -7.47
C LYS A 545 -25.67 33.93 -8.28
N LEU A 546 -25.89 34.77 -9.28
CA LEU A 546 -27.06 34.69 -10.17
C LEU A 546 -27.10 33.37 -10.94
N ALA A 547 -25.96 32.96 -11.52
CA ALA A 547 -25.85 31.67 -12.21
C ALA A 547 -26.12 30.47 -11.30
N ILE A 548 -25.68 30.51 -10.04
CA ILE A 548 -25.99 29.44 -9.07
C ILE A 548 -27.46 29.47 -8.64
N LYS A 549 -28.09 30.65 -8.55
CA LYS A 549 -29.50 30.81 -8.20
C LYS A 549 -30.41 30.24 -9.30
N SER A 550 -30.16 30.55 -10.57
CA SER A 550 -30.94 30.01 -11.69
C SER A 550 -30.88 28.48 -11.75
N LEU A 551 -29.70 27.89 -11.56
CA LEU A 551 -29.53 26.43 -11.50
C LEU A 551 -30.26 25.76 -10.34
N LYS A 552 -30.50 26.48 -9.22
CA LYS A 552 -31.32 25.99 -8.10
C LYS A 552 -32.81 26.06 -8.43
N GLU A 553 -33.25 27.13 -9.08
CA GLU A 553 -34.65 27.31 -9.49
C GLU A 553 -35.08 26.27 -10.53
N GLU A 554 -34.23 25.97 -11.52
CA GLU A 554 -34.46 24.88 -12.48
C GLU A 554 -34.61 23.52 -11.79
N LYS A 555 -33.83 23.26 -10.74
CA LYS A 555 -33.93 22.02 -9.95
C LYS A 555 -35.28 21.91 -9.23
N ASN A 556 -35.80 23.02 -8.71
CA ASN A 556 -37.07 23.05 -7.99
C ASN A 556 -38.24 22.90 -8.96
N LYS A 557 -38.25 23.62 -10.09
CA LYS A 557 -39.27 23.46 -11.15
C LYS A 557 -39.33 22.03 -11.69
N SER A 558 -38.18 21.39 -11.90
CA SER A 558 -38.13 19.98 -12.32
C SER A 558 -38.62 18.98 -11.26
N LYS A 559 -38.60 19.34 -9.97
CA LYS A 559 -39.16 18.51 -8.91
C LYS A 559 -40.68 18.69 -8.81
N GLU A 560 -41.15 19.91 -8.97
CA GLU A 560 -42.58 20.26 -8.96
C GLU A 560 -43.30 19.66 -10.17
N ALA A 561 -42.75 19.73 -11.38
CA ALA A 561 -43.34 19.12 -12.58
C ALA A 561 -43.36 17.57 -12.57
N LYS A 562 -42.74 16.94 -11.57
CA LYS A 562 -42.71 15.47 -11.38
C LYS A 562 -43.55 15.00 -10.19
N LYS A 563 -44.03 15.92 -9.35
CA LYS A 563 -45.05 15.67 -8.33
C LYS A 563 -46.41 15.83 -8.98
#